data_AF-A0AAJ1ZTU3-F1
#
_entry.id   AF-A0AAJ1ZTU3-F1
#
_cell.length_a   1.000
_cell.length_b   1.000
_cell.length_c   1.000
_cell.angle_alpha   90.00
_cell.angle_beta   90.00
_cell.angle_gamma   90.00
#
_symmetry.space_group_name_H-M   'P 1'
#
loop_
_entity.id
_entity.type
_entity.pdbx_description
1 polymer ?
#
loop_
_entity_poly.entity_id
_entity_poly.type
_entity_poly.pdbx_seq_one_letter_code
_entity_poly.pdbx_strand_id
1 'polypeptide(L)'
;MNTSLAEQHHVVCRMSRKGNRWDISVMGRFFPNLKMEGAWQSQYPNHNEARRVINQHIVGIYNAVRLHSTLGYASPPAYEAKPTVIGPICLSEIT
;
A
#
# COMPACT_ATOMS: atom_id res chain seq x y z
N MET A 1 11.68 -7.00 20.33
CA MET A 1 11.10 -5.88 19.54
C MET A 1 10.31 -5.05 20.54
N ASN A 2 10.53 -3.75 20.64
CA ASN A 2 9.83 -2.92 21.62
C ASN A 2 8.42 -2.58 21.09
N THR A 3 7.39 -3.18 21.68
CA THR A 3 5.98 -3.07 21.25
C THR A 3 5.14 -2.15 22.14
N SER A 4 5.74 -1.52 23.14
CA SER A 4 5.02 -0.74 24.17
C SER A 4 4.10 0.33 23.59
N LEU A 5 4.54 1.03 22.53
CA LEU A 5 3.74 2.05 21.86
C LEU A 5 2.55 1.44 21.10
N ALA A 6 2.72 0.26 20.48
CA ALA A 6 1.64 -0.40 19.77
C ALA A 6 0.58 -0.93 20.75
N GLU A 7 1.02 -1.48 21.88
CA GLU A 7 0.15 -1.96 22.96
C GLU A 7 -0.68 -0.81 23.56
N GLN A 8 -0.09 0.37 23.76
CA GLN A 8 -0.81 1.58 24.19
C GLN A 8 -1.94 1.99 23.24
N HIS A 9 -1.79 1.71 21.95
CA HIS A 9 -2.79 2.02 20.92
C HIS A 9 -3.66 0.82 20.55
N HIS A 10 -3.60 -0.28 21.31
CA HIS A 10 -4.32 -1.53 21.02
C HIS A 10 -4.04 -2.10 19.62
N VAL A 11 -2.84 -1.84 19.08
CA VAL A 11 -2.39 -2.35 17.79
C VAL A 11 -1.63 -3.66 18.02
N VAL A 12 -2.10 -4.74 17.37
CA VAL A 12 -1.41 -6.02 17.40
C VAL A 12 -0.29 -6.04 16.34
N CYS A 13 0.97 -5.99 16.78
CA CYS A 13 2.12 -6.13 15.88
C CYS A 13 2.31 -7.60 15.47
N ARG A 14 1.73 -8.02 14.35
CA ARG A 14 2.04 -9.31 13.72
C ARG A 14 3.15 -9.12 12.69
N MET A 15 4.22 -9.90 12.83
CA MET A 15 5.33 -9.95 11.89
C MET A 15 5.35 -11.29 11.21
N SER A 16 5.37 -11.30 9.89
CA SER A 16 5.58 -12.53 9.13
C SER A 16 7.02 -13.01 9.19
N ARG A 17 7.23 -14.28 8.80
CA ARG A 17 8.58 -14.86 8.72
C ARG A 17 9.45 -14.07 7.75
N LYS A 18 10.75 -13.99 8.06
CA LYS A 18 11.74 -13.35 7.19
C LYS A 18 11.66 -13.95 5.77
N GLY A 19 11.61 -13.09 4.76
CA GLY A 19 11.52 -13.51 3.36
C GLY A 19 10.10 -13.78 2.86
N ASN A 20 9.05 -13.47 3.63
CA ASN A 20 7.68 -13.56 3.12
C ASN A 20 7.41 -12.49 2.05
N ARG A 21 7.35 -12.91 0.79
CA ARG A 21 7.10 -12.04 -0.36
C ARG A 21 5.66 -11.50 -0.37
N TRP A 22 4.70 -12.17 0.26
CA TRP A 22 3.29 -11.77 0.23
C TRP A 22 3.06 -10.45 0.95
N ASP A 23 3.65 -10.26 2.14
CA ASP A 23 3.48 -9.02 2.92
C ASP A 23 4.22 -7.82 2.30
N ILE A 24 5.30 -8.10 1.56
CA ILE A 24 6.12 -7.08 0.92
C ILE A 24 5.66 -6.85 -0.54
N SER A 25 4.77 -7.68 -1.08
CA SER A 25 4.41 -7.69 -2.50
C SER A 25 3.89 -6.33 -3.00
N VAL A 26 3.10 -5.65 -2.17
CA VAL A 26 2.56 -4.30 -2.46
C VAL A 26 3.71 -3.30 -2.62
N MET A 27 4.61 -3.28 -1.64
CA MET A 27 5.78 -2.39 -1.66
C MET A 27 6.75 -2.73 -2.80
N GLY A 28 6.90 -4.02 -3.12
CA GLY A 28 7.71 -4.51 -4.24
C GLY A 28 7.21 -4.02 -5.60
N ARG A 29 5.91 -3.74 -5.75
CA ARG A 29 5.36 -3.11 -6.96
C ARG A 29 5.35 -1.58 -6.86
N PHE A 30 5.13 -1.02 -5.68
CA PHE A 30 5.04 0.43 -5.49
C PHE A 30 6.34 1.15 -5.86
N PHE A 31 7.48 0.77 -5.27
CA PHE A 31 8.72 1.54 -5.44
C PHE A 31 9.26 1.60 -6.87
N PRO A 32 9.23 0.51 -7.67
CA PRO A 32 9.59 0.60 -9.09
C PRO A 32 8.69 1.57 -9.87
N ASN A 33 7.38 1.56 -9.63
CA ASN A 33 6.44 2.46 -10.29
C ASN A 33 6.65 3.92 -9.89
N LEU A 34 6.81 4.19 -8.58
CA LEU A 34 7.13 5.53 -8.08
C LEU A 34 8.41 6.06 -8.72
N LYS A 35 9.44 5.21 -8.87
CA LYS A 35 10.67 5.58 -9.55
C LYS A 35 10.40 5.93 -11.00
N MET A 36 9.77 5.06 -11.78
CA MET A 36 9.56 5.29 -13.21
C MET A 36 8.66 6.49 -13.52
N GLU A 37 7.61 6.72 -12.72
CA GLU A 37 6.58 7.70 -13.02
C GLU A 37 6.79 9.04 -12.33
N GLY A 38 7.44 9.05 -11.16
CA GLY A 38 7.58 10.26 -10.34
C GLY A 38 9.03 10.71 -10.13
N ALA A 39 9.98 9.77 -9.94
CA ALA A 39 11.34 10.12 -9.55
C ALA A 39 12.38 10.00 -10.67
N TRP A 40 12.05 9.35 -11.77
CA TRP A 40 12.98 9.13 -12.87
C TRP A 40 13.25 10.49 -13.54
N GLN A 41 14.52 10.88 -13.58
CA GLN A 41 15.01 12.16 -14.12
C GLN A 41 14.54 13.43 -13.38
N SER A 42 13.86 13.31 -12.24
CA SER A 42 13.47 14.48 -11.43
C SER A 42 14.62 14.90 -10.51
N GLN A 43 15.10 16.13 -10.69
CA GLN A 43 15.97 16.80 -9.71
C GLN A 43 15.10 17.68 -8.82
N TYR A 44 14.95 17.29 -7.56
CA TYR A 44 14.19 18.10 -6.60
C TYR A 44 15.08 19.18 -6.01
N PRO A 45 14.65 20.46 -6.03
CA PRO A 45 15.44 21.56 -5.52
C PRO A 45 15.61 21.51 -3.99
N ASN A 46 14.67 20.89 -3.28
CA ASN A 46 14.74 20.68 -1.83
C ASN A 46 13.86 19.49 -1.39
N HIS A 47 13.99 19.11 -0.12
CA HIS A 47 13.25 17.98 0.46
C HIS A 47 11.73 18.17 0.47
N ASN A 48 11.24 19.41 0.65
CA ASN A 48 9.80 19.70 0.70
C ASN A 48 9.14 19.48 -0.66
N GLU A 49 9.80 19.89 -1.75
CA GLU A 49 9.31 19.62 -3.11
C GLU A 49 9.28 18.12 -3.41
N ALA A 50 10.32 17.38 -3.03
CA ALA A 50 10.33 15.92 -3.18
C ALA A 50 9.15 15.28 -2.42
N ARG A 51 8.91 15.71 -1.18
CA ARG A 51 7.79 15.23 -0.36
C ARG A 51 6.44 15.56 -1.00
N ARG A 52 6.28 16.77 -1.55
CA ARG A 52 5.05 17.19 -2.23
C ARG A 52 4.76 16.31 -3.45
N VAL A 53 5.76 16.09 -4.30
CA VAL A 53 5.62 15.26 -5.50
C VAL A 53 5.31 13.81 -5.14
N ILE A 54 6.00 13.24 -4.15
CA ILE A 54 5.73 11.88 -3.67
C ILE A 54 4.30 11.77 -3.12
N ASN A 55 3.86 12.74 -2.31
CA ASN A 55 2.50 12.75 -1.78
C ASN A 55 1.45 12.84 -2.90
N GLN A 56 1.67 13.71 -3.88
CA GLN A 56 0.80 13.83 -5.04
C GLN A 56 0.76 12.53 -5.85
N HIS A 57 1.90 11.87 -6.04
CA HIS A 57 1.94 10.57 -6.69
C HIS A 57 1.13 9.53 -5.90
N ILE A 58 1.31 9.42 -4.58
CA ILE A 58 0.60 8.43 -3.76
C ILE A 58 -0.92 8.69 -3.78
N VAL A 59 -1.33 9.92 -3.45
CA VAL A 59 -2.75 10.26 -3.28
C VAL A 59 -3.45 10.44 -4.61
N GLY A 60 -2.85 11.21 -5.52
CA GLY A 60 -3.47 11.60 -6.78
C GLY A 60 -3.33 10.56 -7.89
N ILE A 61 -2.30 9.70 -7.85
CA ILE A 61 -2.03 8.74 -8.93
C ILE A 61 -2.22 7.30 -8.43
N TYR A 62 -1.37 6.85 -7.52
CA TYR A 62 -1.30 5.46 -7.12
C TYR A 62 -2.60 4.97 -6.48
N ASN A 63 -3.12 5.68 -5.46
CA ASN A 63 -4.33 5.26 -4.77
C ASN A 63 -5.62 5.66 -5.50
N ALA A 64 -5.64 6.74 -6.27
CA ALA A 64 -6.88 7.25 -6.86
C ALA A 64 -7.19 6.63 -8.24
N VAL A 65 -6.19 6.50 -9.11
CA VAL A 65 -6.42 6.20 -10.54
C VAL A 65 -5.69 4.97 -11.04
N ARG A 66 -4.62 4.50 -10.38
CA ARG A 66 -3.83 3.39 -10.89
C ARG A 66 -4.67 2.12 -11.00
N LEU A 67 -4.60 1.46 -12.15
CA LEU A 67 -5.26 0.18 -12.35
C LEU A 67 -4.40 -0.96 -11.82
N HIS A 68 -5.00 -1.83 -11.04
CA HIS A 68 -4.33 -3.02 -10.49
C HIS A 68 -4.85 -4.27 -11.19
N SER A 69 -3.96 -5.06 -11.79
CA SER A 69 -4.33 -6.31 -12.46
C SER A 69 -5.01 -7.30 -11.50
N THR A 70 -4.61 -7.29 -10.22
CA THR A 70 -5.23 -8.10 -9.15
C THR A 70 -6.66 -7.67 -8.83
N LEU A 71 -7.06 -6.44 -9.16
CA LEU A 71 -8.41 -5.91 -8.96
C LEU A 71 -9.27 -5.99 -10.23
N GLY A 72 -8.83 -6.77 -11.22
CA GLY A 72 -9.48 -6.84 -12.53
C GLY A 72 -9.32 -5.56 -13.34
N TYR A 73 -8.14 -4.92 -13.26
CA TYR A 73 -7.84 -3.63 -13.90
C TYR A 73 -8.78 -2.50 -13.48
N ALA A 74 -9.17 -2.48 -12.21
CA ALA A 74 -9.87 -1.36 -11.58
C ALA A 74 -8.91 -0.53 -10.71
N SER A 75 -9.25 0.75 -10.50
CA SER A 75 -8.61 1.56 -9.46
C SER A 75 -9.09 1.16 -8.07
N PRO A 76 -8.33 1.42 -7.00
CA PRO A 76 -8.75 1.07 -5.65
C PRO A 76 -10.13 1.63 -5.26
N PRO A 77 -10.47 2.91 -5.52
CA PRO A 77 -11.79 3.44 -5.20
C PRO A 77 -12.90 2.78 -6.03
N ALA A 78 -12.62 2.49 -7.30
CA ALA A 78 -13.58 1.80 -8.18
C ALA A 78 -13.78 0.33 -7.78
N TYR A 79 -12.78 -0.32 -7.19
CA TYR A 79 -12.91 -1.66 -6.65
C TYR A 79 -13.72 -1.66 -5.34
N GLU A 80 -13.44 -0.73 -4.43
CA GLU A 80 -14.16 -0.58 -3.15
C GLU A 80 -15.62 -0.16 -3.32
N ALA A 81 -15.93 0.64 -4.35
CA ALA A 81 -17.30 1.05 -4.66
C ALA A 81 -18.18 -0.10 -5.19
N LYS A 82 -17.60 -1.24 -5.59
CA LYS A 82 -18.38 -2.40 -6.01
C LYS A 82 -19.03 -3.03 -4.77
N PRO A 83 -20.34 -3.30 -4.76
CA PRO A 83 -20.96 -4.04 -3.68
C PRO A 83 -20.34 -5.43 -3.64
N THR A 84 -19.46 -5.66 -2.66
CA THR A 84 -18.94 -6.99 -2.38
C THR A 84 -20.08 -7.74 -1.71
N VAL A 85 -20.54 -8.84 -2.30
CA VAL A 85 -21.38 -9.81 -1.57
C VAL A 85 -20.47 -10.43 -0.51
N ILE A 86 -20.45 -9.84 0.68
CA ILE A 86 -19.70 -10.39 1.81
C ILE A 86 -20.50 -11.59 2.30
N GLY A 87 -20.24 -12.77 1.71
CA GLY A 87 -20.50 -14.02 2.41
C GLY A 87 -19.74 -14.03 3.74
N PRO A 88 -20.24 -14.70 4.79
CA PRO A 88 -19.61 -14.67 6.11
C PRO A 88 -18.13 -15.04 5.97
N ILE A 89 -17.27 -14.13 6.45
CA ILE A 89 -15.82 -14.33 6.46
C ILE A 89 -15.58 -15.56 7.35
N CYS A 90 -15.25 -16.69 6.73
CA CYS A 90 -14.84 -17.87 7.48
C CYS A 90 -13.45 -17.58 8.04
N LEU A 91 -13.39 -17.11 9.28
CA LEU A 91 -12.15 -17.05 10.04
C LEU A 91 -11.70 -18.51 10.22
N SER A 92 -10.76 -18.96 9.39
CA SER A 92 -10.03 -20.18 9.71
C SER A 92 -9.24 -19.89 10.97
N GLU A 93 -9.69 -20.45 12.10
CA GLU A 93 -8.92 -20.48 13.34
C GLU A 93 -7.58 -21.15 13.02
N ILE A 94 -6.51 -20.38 13.04
CA ILE A 94 -5.15 -20.91 12.92
C ILE A 94 -4.75 -21.27 14.35
N THR A 95 -4.72 -22.58 14.63
CA THR A 95 -4.08 -23.18 15.81
C THR A 95 -2.58 -22.88 15.85
#